data_AF-A0A6L6F062-F1
#
_entry.id   AF-A0A6L6F062-F1
#
_cell.length_a   1.000
_cell.length_b   1.000
_cell.length_c   1.000
_cell.angle_alpha   90.00
_cell.angle_beta   90.00
_cell.angle_gamma   90.00
#
_symmetry.space_group_name_H-M   'P 1'
#
loop_
_entity.id
_entity.type
_entity.pdbx_description
1 polymer ?
#
loop_
_entity_poly.entity_id
_entity_poly.type
_entity_poly.pdbx_seq_one_letter_code
_entity_poly.pdbx_strand_id
1 'polypeptide(L)'
;MSVGSRLEQARVAAGLSLEDLAQISKLRASILRSMESGDFSHCGGLVYARGQLRALAPVLNLDPDALVAEFGLEVQDGLHGSGDDPS
;
A
#
# COMPACT_ATOMS: atom_id res chain seq x y z
N MET A 1 1.73 12.56 -0.38
CA MET A 1 1.77 11.45 -1.37
C MET A 1 1.26 10.24 -0.62
N SER A 2 0.30 9.50 -1.17
CA SER A 2 -0.26 8.33 -0.48
C SER A 2 0.62 7.09 -0.67
N VAL A 3 0.49 6.12 0.23
CA VAL A 3 1.18 4.83 0.08
C VAL A 3 0.80 4.15 -1.23
N GLY A 4 -0.46 4.25 -1.65
CA GLY A 4 -0.92 3.71 -2.92
C GLY A 4 -0.21 4.32 -4.13
N SER A 5 -0.15 5.65 -4.20
CA SER A 5 0.54 6.33 -5.31
C SER A 5 2.05 6.02 -5.32
N ARG A 6 2.64 5.80 -4.15
CA ARG A 6 4.05 5.42 -4.02
C ARG A 6 4.31 4.00 -4.57
N LEU A 7 3.40 3.06 -4.31
CA LEU A 7 3.46 1.70 -4.88
C LEU A 7 3.38 1.74 -6.41
N GLU A 8 2.42 2.51 -6.95
CA GLU A 8 2.24 2.65 -8.40
C GLU A 8 3.50 3.21 -9.06
N GLN A 9 4.05 4.30 -8.52
CA GLN A 9 5.27 4.92 -9.03
C GLN A 9 6.46 3.96 -8.99
N ALA A 10 6.63 3.21 -7.90
CA ALA A 10 7.72 2.25 -7.77
C ALA A 10 7.57 1.09 -8.76
N ARG A 11 6.34 0.60 -8.98
CA ARG A 11 6.06 -0.43 -10.00
C ARG A 11 6.39 0.07 -11.40
N VAL A 12 5.95 1.28 -11.76
CA VAL A 12 6.24 1.89 -13.06
C VAL A 12 7.74 2.13 -13.24
N ALA A 13 8.43 2.60 -12.20
CA ALA A 13 9.89 2.80 -12.22
C ALA A 13 10.66 1.49 -12.37
N ALA A 14 10.14 0.39 -11.82
CA ALA A 14 10.69 -0.95 -12.02
C ALA A 14 10.36 -1.56 -13.40
N GLY A 15 9.54 -0.89 -14.23
CA GLY A 15 9.14 -1.38 -15.54
C GLY A 15 8.19 -2.59 -15.48
N LEU A 16 7.51 -2.79 -14.36
CA LEU A 16 6.63 -3.95 -14.13
C LEU A 16 5.17 -3.61 -14.48
N SER A 17 4.47 -4.54 -15.13
CA SER A 17 3.01 -4.48 -15.19
C SER A 17 2.40 -4.95 -13.86
N LEU A 18 1.09 -4.67 -13.65
CA LEU A 18 0.36 -5.22 -12.50
C LEU A 18 0.36 -6.75 -12.50
N GLU A 19 0.36 -7.38 -13.67
CA GLU A 19 0.42 -8.84 -13.80
C GLU A 19 1.80 -9.38 -13.44
N ASP A 20 2.88 -8.71 -13.85
CA ASP A 20 4.25 -9.09 -13.47
C ASP A 20 4.43 -9.00 -11.96
N LEU A 21 4.00 -7.88 -11.37
CA LEU A 21 4.07 -7.69 -9.92
C LEU A 21 3.25 -8.77 -9.18
N ALA A 22 2.06 -9.10 -9.68
CA ALA A 22 1.21 -10.17 -9.13
C ALA A 22 1.91 -11.53 -9.15
N GLN A 23 2.58 -11.88 -10.26
CA GLN A 23 3.33 -13.13 -10.36
C GLN A 23 4.51 -13.17 -9.39
N ILE A 24 5.28 -12.09 -9.29
CA ILE A 24 6.47 -12.02 -8.45
C ILE A 24 6.09 -12.03 -6.95
N SER A 25 5.11 -11.22 -6.57
CA SER A 25 4.69 -11.06 -5.16
C SER A 25 3.72 -12.15 -4.70
N LYS A 26 3.23 -12.99 -5.61
CA LYS A 26 2.16 -13.99 -5.39
C LYS A 26 0.85 -13.38 -4.86
N LEU A 27 0.60 -12.12 -5.17
CA LEU A 27 -0.66 -11.43 -4.85
C LEU A 27 -1.55 -11.38 -6.09
N ARG A 28 -2.87 -11.25 -5.89
CA ARG A 28 -3.77 -11.04 -7.04
C ARG A 28 -3.60 -9.61 -7.57
N ALA A 29 -3.57 -9.46 -8.89
CA ALA A 29 -3.53 -8.15 -9.55
C ALA A 29 -4.66 -7.21 -9.12
N SER A 30 -5.84 -7.75 -8.77
CA SER A 30 -6.95 -6.95 -8.23
C SER A 30 -6.62 -6.30 -6.88
N ILE A 31 -5.94 -7.03 -5.99
CA ILE A 31 -5.51 -6.50 -4.69
C ILE A 31 -4.44 -5.43 -4.89
N LEU A 32 -3.46 -5.69 -5.77
CA LEU A 32 -2.42 -4.72 -6.10
C LEU A 32 -3.00 -3.42 -6.65
N ARG A 33 -3.98 -3.51 -7.55
CA ARG A 33 -4.68 -2.33 -8.08
C ARG A 33 -5.39 -1.55 -6.97
N SER A 34 -6.09 -2.23 -6.06
CA SER A 34 -6.74 -1.56 -4.92
C SER A 34 -5.69 -0.87 -4.04
N MET A 35 -4.58 -1.55 -3.72
CA MET A 35 -3.48 -0.97 -2.94
C MET A 35 -2.87 0.26 -3.63
N GLU A 36 -2.63 0.23 -4.94
CA GLU A 36 -2.13 1.37 -5.73
C GLU A 36 -3.12 2.55 -5.71
N SER A 37 -4.43 2.28 -5.70
CA SER A 37 -5.47 3.30 -5.53
C SER A 37 -5.63 3.80 -4.08
N GLY A 38 -4.87 3.25 -3.12
CA GLY A 38 -4.99 3.56 -1.70
C GLY A 38 -6.15 2.85 -0.97
N ASP A 39 -6.83 1.91 -1.65
CA ASP A 39 -7.89 1.10 -1.07
C ASP A 39 -7.34 -0.23 -0.52
N PHE A 40 -7.21 -0.29 0.80
CA PHE A 40 -6.75 -1.49 1.52
C PHE A 40 -7.91 -2.30 2.12
N SER A 41 -9.15 -1.95 1.81
CA SER A 41 -10.36 -2.62 2.34
C SER A 41 -10.42 -4.09 1.94
N HIS A 42 -9.91 -4.40 0.74
CA HIS A 42 -9.85 -5.76 0.20
C HIS A 42 -8.73 -6.62 0.77
N CYS A 43 -7.81 -6.06 1.57
CA CYS A 43 -6.71 -6.81 2.17
C CYS A 43 -7.16 -7.70 3.34
N GLY A 44 -8.43 -7.62 3.80
CA GLY A 44 -8.91 -8.39 4.94
C GLY A 44 -8.54 -7.78 6.30
N GLY A 45 -8.20 -6.49 6.32
CA GLY A 45 -7.85 -5.72 7.52
C GLY A 45 -6.40 -5.21 7.53
N LEU A 46 -6.11 -4.30 8.46
CA LEU A 46 -4.85 -3.58 8.55
C LEU A 46 -3.63 -4.49 8.75
N VAL A 47 -3.79 -5.58 9.51
CA VAL A 47 -2.71 -6.57 9.76
C VAL A 47 -2.26 -7.22 8.45
N TYR A 48 -3.21 -7.65 7.63
CA TYR A 48 -2.93 -8.26 6.34
C TYR A 48 -2.41 -7.24 5.32
N ALA A 49 -2.92 -6.01 5.33
CA ALA A 49 -2.40 -4.93 4.49
C ALA A 49 -0.91 -4.67 4.77
N ARG A 50 -0.51 -4.57 6.05
CA ARG A 50 0.89 -4.40 6.45
C ARG A 50 1.77 -5.57 6.00
N GLY A 51 1.27 -6.80 6.11
CA GLY A 51 1.98 -7.98 5.63
C GLY A 51 2.24 -7.95 4.12
N GLN A 52 1.23 -7.53 3.35
CA GLN A 52 1.33 -7.40 1.89
C GLN A 52 2.30 -6.27 1.48
N LEU A 53 2.24 -5.12 2.17
CA LEU A 53 3.18 -4.01 1.96
C LEU A 53 4.63 -4.43 2.20
N ARG A 54 4.91 -5.16 3.30
CA ARG A 54 6.25 -5.70 3.55
C ARG A 54 6.73 -6.65 2.47
N ALA A 55 5.83 -7.48 1.92
CA ALA A 55 6.17 -8.43 0.87
C ALA A 55 6.45 -7.73 -0.48
N LEU A 56 5.76 -6.62 -0.76
CA LEU A 56 5.92 -5.86 -2.01
C LEU A 56 7.14 -4.96 -2.03
N ALA A 57 7.49 -4.38 -0.88
CA ALA A 57 8.60 -3.42 -0.78
C ALA A 57 9.92 -3.91 -1.44
N PRO A 58 10.46 -5.11 -1.15
CA PRO A 58 11.70 -5.56 -1.78
C PRO A 58 11.56 -5.80 -3.30
N VAL A 59 10.36 -6.16 -3.79
CA VAL A 59 10.11 -6.35 -5.23
C VAL A 59 10.15 -5.01 -5.97
N LEU A 60 9.70 -3.95 -5.31
CA LEU A 60 9.63 -2.58 -5.83
C LEU A 60 10.85 -1.73 -5.46
N ASN A 61 11.89 -2.34 -4.88
CA ASN A 61 13.08 -1.65 -4.38
C ASN A 61 12.76 -0.51 -3.39
N LEU A 62 11.76 -0.74 -2.54
CA LEU A 62 11.33 0.12 -1.44
C LEU A 62 11.76 -0.46 -0.09
N ASP A 63 11.84 0.39 0.92
CA ASP A 63 12.07 -0.05 2.30
C ASP A 63 10.76 -0.54 2.94
N PRO A 64 10.71 -1.81 3.43
CA PRO A 64 9.49 -2.40 3.95
C PRO A 64 8.98 -1.74 5.23
N ASP A 65 9.88 -1.33 6.13
CA ASP A 65 9.50 -0.75 7.41
C ASP A 65 9.04 0.70 7.24
N ALA A 66 9.70 1.48 6.37
CA ALA A 66 9.26 2.82 6.01
C ALA A 66 7.88 2.82 5.35
N LEU A 67 7.63 1.88 4.42
CA LEU A 67 6.35 1.78 3.72
C LEU A 67 5.20 1.42 4.67
N VAL A 68 5.45 0.50 5.61
CA VAL A 68 4.46 0.12 6.63
C VAL A 68 4.23 1.25 7.64
N ALA A 69 5.28 1.99 8.00
CA ALA A 69 5.16 3.15 8.87
C ALA A 69 4.33 4.26 8.21
N GLU A 70 4.60 4.59 6.94
CA GLU A 70 3.84 5.55 6.13
C GLU A 70 2.35 5.15 6.07
N PHE A 71 2.07 3.87 5.82
CA PHE A 71 0.70 3.35 5.83
C PHE A 71 0.04 3.47 7.21
N GLY A 72 0.79 3.21 8.28
CA GLY A 72 0.30 3.37 9.65
C GLY A 72 -0.11 4.81 9.96
N LEU A 73 0.70 5.79 9.54
CA LEU A 73 0.40 7.21 9.69
C LEU A 73 -0.82 7.63 8.87
N GLU A 74 -0.92 7.17 7.62
CA GLU A 74 -2.03 7.51 6.72
C GLU A 74 -3.38 6.97 7.23
N VAL A 75 -3.38 5.73 7.74
CA VAL A 75 -4.57 5.14 8.39
C VAL A 75 -4.92 5.88 9.68
N GLN A 76 -3.93 6.28 10.47
CA GLN A 76 -4.17 7.01 11.71
C GLN A 76 -4.72 8.43 11.43
N ASP A 77 -4.20 9.12 10.42
CA ASP A 77 -4.69 10.43 9.97
C ASP A 77 -6.14 10.35 9.48
N GLY A 78 -6.47 9.32 8.67
CA GLY A 78 -7.83 9.05 8.22
C GLY A 78 -8.82 8.71 9.36
N LEU A 79 -8.34 8.19 10.49
CA LEU A 79 -9.14 7.99 11.70
C LEU A 79 -9.32 9.27 12.54
N HIS A 80 -8.35 10.20 12.51
CA HIS A 80 -8.44 11.48 13.22
C HIS A 80 -9.25 12.52 12.42
N GLY A 81 -9.44 12.34 11.11
CA GLY A 81 -10.25 13.22 10.26
C GLY A 81 -11.77 13.19 10.50
N SER A 82 -12.26 12.45 11.50
CA SER A 82 -13.69 12.39 11.86
C SER A 82 -13.98 12.73 13.33
N GLY A 83 -13.05 13.33 14.07
CA GLY A 83 -13.22 13.71 15.48
C GLY A 83 -12.79 15.13 15.79
N ASP A 84 -13.79 15.99 15.99
CA ASP A 84 -13.78 17.24 16.78
C ASP A 84 -13.13 18.50 16.19
N ASP A 85 -14.02 19.30 15.59
CA ASP A 85 -14.00 20.76 15.55
C ASP A 85 -13.75 21.35 16.96
N PRO A 86 -12.70 22.15 17.19
CA PRO A 86 -12.50 22.82 18.47
C PRO A 86 -13.44 24.03 18.54
N SER A 87 -14.64 23.82 19.07
CA SER A 87 -15.52 24.88 19.59
C SER A 87 -15.00 25.45 20.90
#